data_AF-A0A2E5C9Y4-F1
#
_entry.id   AF-A0A2E5C9Y4-F1
#
_cell.length_a   1.000
_cell.length_b   1.000
_cell.length_c   1.000
_cell.angle_alpha   90.00
_cell.angle_beta   90.00
_cell.angle_gamma   90.00
#
_symmetry.space_group_name_H-M   'P 1'
#
loop_
_entity.id
_entity.type
_entity.pdbx_description
1 polymer ?
#
loop_
_entity_poly.entity_id
_entity_poly.type
_entity_poly.pdbx_seq_one_letter_code
_entity_poly.pdbx_strand_id
1 'polypeptide(L)'
;MNSLVVGLLFCGMLFAQTVKVEGEGQILDGKEALLKELENLENSESIDFEQVLNLMNDKINSYASIRKKECLGEYSSLEITPEGERKILKNKLSKEEKKLCLLELIRLRKTFTDSLFKIRKNALLKQHKEQLQNLEKLRSETLHELDSMGAKLK
;
A
#
# COMPACT_ATOMS: atom_id res chain seq x y z
N MET A 1 -16.04 -69.68 -28.20
CA MET A 1 -15.50 -69.32 -26.87
C MET A 1 -15.67 -67.82 -26.73
N ASN A 2 -16.81 -67.40 -26.20
CA ASN A 2 -17.04 -67.07 -24.79
C ASN A 2 -16.28 -65.83 -24.31
N SER A 3 -17.09 -64.77 -24.11
CA SER A 3 -17.11 -63.91 -22.91
C SER A 3 -15.90 -63.00 -22.66
N LEU A 4 -16.08 -61.68 -22.73
CA LEU A 4 -16.55 -60.89 -21.59
C LEU A 4 -16.84 -59.43 -21.98
N VAL A 5 -18.05 -59.00 -21.67
CA VAL A 5 -18.48 -57.62 -21.47
C VAL A 5 -17.78 -57.08 -20.22
N VAL A 6 -17.29 -55.83 -20.20
CA VAL A 6 -17.56 -54.81 -19.16
C VAL A 6 -17.15 -53.45 -19.72
N GLY A 7 -18.13 -52.59 -19.94
CA GLY A 7 -17.92 -51.16 -20.17
C GLY A 7 -17.61 -50.43 -18.87
N LEU A 8 -16.82 -49.37 -18.96
CA LEU A 8 -16.77 -48.33 -17.95
C LEU A 8 -16.80 -46.97 -18.65
N LEU A 9 -18.01 -46.40 -18.66
CA LEU A 9 -18.28 -44.98 -18.80
C LEU A 9 -17.44 -44.22 -17.76
N PHE A 10 -16.39 -43.51 -18.20
CA PHE A 10 -15.82 -42.44 -17.40
C PHE A 10 -16.58 -41.15 -17.71
N CYS A 11 -17.68 -40.98 -16.99
CA CYS A 11 -18.44 -39.76 -16.91
C CYS A 11 -17.61 -38.71 -16.14
N GLY A 12 -17.61 -37.49 -16.68
CA GLY A 12 -17.24 -36.22 -16.09
C GLY A 12 -16.39 -36.18 -14.83
N MET A 13 -15.17 -35.65 -14.97
CA MET A 13 -14.72 -34.62 -14.05
C MET A 13 -14.30 -33.39 -14.86
N LEU A 14 -15.28 -32.48 -14.99
CA LEU A 14 -15.00 -31.06 -15.13
C LEU A 14 -13.97 -30.69 -14.06
N PHE A 15 -12.81 -30.23 -14.49
CA PHE A 15 -11.92 -29.47 -13.62
C PHE A 15 -12.62 -28.16 -13.28
N ALA A 16 -13.54 -28.21 -12.31
CA ALA A 16 -13.78 -27.08 -11.44
C ALA A 16 -12.51 -26.95 -10.60
N GLN A 17 -11.49 -26.31 -11.17
CA GLN A 17 -10.44 -25.70 -10.37
C GLN A 17 -11.15 -24.66 -9.51
N THR A 18 -11.53 -25.07 -8.31
CA THR A 18 -11.73 -24.15 -7.21
C THR A 18 -10.41 -23.43 -7.07
N VAL A 19 -10.36 -22.20 -7.60
CA VAL A 19 -9.34 -21.25 -7.22
C VAL A 19 -9.53 -21.08 -5.71
N LYS A 20 -8.79 -21.88 -4.94
CA LYS A 20 -8.47 -21.54 -3.57
C LYS A 20 -7.68 -20.26 -3.70
N VAL A 21 -8.39 -19.14 -3.56
CA VAL A 21 -7.79 -17.87 -3.20
C VAL A 21 -7.24 -18.13 -1.80
N GLU A 22 -6.00 -18.59 -1.74
CA GLU A 22 -5.14 -18.46 -0.56
C GLU A 22 -4.91 -16.96 -0.36
N GLY A 23 -5.94 -16.30 0.16
CA GLY A 23 -5.80 -15.04 0.83
C GLY A 23 -5.51 -15.36 2.28
N GLU A 24 -4.23 -15.50 2.63
CA GLU A 24 -3.81 -15.06 3.95
C GLU A 24 -4.46 -13.69 4.18
N GLY A 25 -5.24 -13.58 5.26
CA GLY A 25 -6.03 -12.40 5.55
C GLY A 25 -5.15 -11.19 5.76
N GLN A 26 -4.81 -10.48 4.69
CA GLN A 26 -4.47 -9.08 4.78
C GLN A 26 -5.73 -8.38 5.27
N ILE A 27 -5.68 -7.88 6.50
CA ILE A 27 -6.65 -6.91 7.00
C ILE A 27 -6.63 -5.76 6.00
N LEU A 28 -7.71 -5.64 5.23
CA LEU A 28 -7.90 -4.51 4.35
C LEU A 28 -8.15 -3.29 5.22
N ASP A 29 -7.10 -2.49 5.38
CA ASP A 29 -7.22 -1.18 5.99
C ASP A 29 -8.22 -0.37 5.16
N GLY A 30 -9.28 0.09 5.82
CA GLY A 30 -10.26 0.98 5.21
C GLY A 30 -9.60 2.28 4.76
N LYS A 31 -10.27 3.01 3.86
CA LYS A 31 -9.81 4.31 3.36
C LYS A 31 -9.33 5.24 4.49
N GLU A 32 -10.09 5.31 5.58
CA GLU A 32 -9.81 6.18 6.72
C GLU A 32 -8.54 5.75 7.47
N ALA A 33 -8.28 4.45 7.58
CA ALA A 33 -7.06 3.93 8.18
C ALA A 33 -5.84 4.29 7.34
N LEU A 34 -5.93 4.13 6.01
CA LEU A 34 -4.85 4.51 5.08
C LEU A 34 -4.55 6.01 5.14
N LEU A 35 -5.58 6.85 5.19
CA LEU A 35 -5.41 8.30 5.29
C LEU A 35 -4.80 8.72 6.64
N LYS A 36 -5.22 8.09 7.73
CA LYS A 36 -4.66 8.34 9.07
C LYS A 36 -3.21 7.91 9.18
N GLU A 37 -2.85 6.77 8.59
CA GLU A 37 -1.46 6.33 8.53
C GLU A 37 -0.61 7.32 7.73
N LEU A 38 -1.12 7.82 6.60
CA LEU A 38 -0.46 8.87 5.81
C LEU A 38 -0.21 10.16 6.61
N GLU A 39 -1.20 10.59 7.38
CA GLU A 39 -1.12 11.78 8.24
C GLU A 39 -0.08 11.59 9.37
N ASN A 40 -0.03 10.41 9.98
CA ASN A 40 0.98 10.11 10.99
C ASN A 40 2.40 10.14 10.42
N LEU A 41 2.57 9.70 9.17
CA LEU A 41 3.86 9.73 8.47
C LEU A 41 4.32 11.15 8.16
N GLU A 42 3.40 12.05 7.84
CA GLU A 42 3.71 13.46 7.59
C GLU A 42 4.27 14.17 8.83
N ASN A 43 3.90 13.70 10.03
CA ASN A 43 4.33 14.26 11.30
C ASN A 43 5.53 13.53 11.94
N SER A 44 6.11 12.52 11.28
CA SER A 44 7.21 11.73 11.84
C SER A 44 8.58 12.30 11.50
N GLU A 45 9.48 12.32 12.50
CA GLU A 45 10.81 12.91 12.36
C GLU A 45 11.91 11.93 11.90
N SER A 46 11.68 10.63 11.96
CA SER A 46 12.73 9.61 11.77
C SER A 46 12.11 8.32 11.24
N ILE A 47 12.07 8.18 9.91
CA ILE A 47 11.59 6.96 9.27
C ILE A 47 12.63 6.55 8.23
N ASP A 48 12.93 5.25 8.17
CA ASP A 48 13.46 4.62 6.97
C ASP A 48 12.42 4.79 5.85
N PHE A 49 12.50 5.94 5.21
CA PHE A 49 11.44 6.51 4.39
C PHE A 49 11.13 5.62 3.18
N GLU A 50 12.14 4.97 2.62
CA GLU A 50 12.02 4.01 1.53
C GLU A 50 11.12 2.83 1.91
N GLN A 51 11.38 2.19 3.05
CA GLN A 51 10.60 1.02 3.48
C GLN A 51 9.13 1.38 3.72
N VAL A 52 8.88 2.48 4.42
CA VAL A 52 7.53 2.93 4.72
C VAL A 52 6.80 3.36 3.46
N LEU A 53 7.48 4.02 2.52
CA LEU A 53 6.89 4.44 1.27
C LEU A 53 6.49 3.24 0.39
N ASN A 54 7.32 2.20 0.36
CA ASN A 54 7.01 0.94 -0.32
C ASN A 54 5.79 0.25 0.33
N LEU A 55 5.77 0.15 1.66
CA LEU A 55 4.64 -0.42 2.40
C LEU A 55 3.34 0.34 2.13
N MET A 56 3.37 1.68 2.16
CA MET A 56 2.18 2.49 1.89
C MET A 56 1.69 2.37 0.45
N ASN A 57 2.62 2.29 -0.51
CA ASN A 57 2.29 2.03 -1.91
C ASN A 57 1.60 0.68 -2.08
N ASP A 58 2.09 -0.38 -1.42
CA ASP A 58 1.48 -1.70 -1.50
C ASP A 58 0.07 -1.71 -0.89
N LYS A 59 -0.09 -1.10 0.28
CA LYS A 59 -1.39 -0.96 0.95
C LYS A 59 -2.42 -0.22 0.07
N ILE A 60 -2.07 0.95 -0.48
CA ILE A 60 -3.00 1.72 -1.32
C ILE A 60 -3.29 1.01 -2.63
N ASN A 61 -2.32 0.31 -3.23
CA ASN A 61 -2.51 -0.41 -4.47
C ASN A 61 -3.42 -1.62 -4.27
N SER A 62 -3.25 -2.34 -3.17
CA SER A 62 -4.11 -3.45 -2.77
C SER A 62 -5.54 -2.97 -2.54
N TYR A 63 -5.73 -1.93 -1.72
CA TYR A 63 -7.04 -1.31 -1.48
C TYR A 63 -7.70 -0.83 -2.79
N ALA A 64 -6.97 -0.08 -3.61
CA ALA A 64 -7.50 0.46 -4.86
C ALA A 64 -7.85 -0.64 -5.87
N SER A 65 -7.08 -1.72 -5.93
CA SER A 65 -7.34 -2.86 -6.80
C SER A 65 -8.67 -3.54 -6.43
N ILE A 66 -8.86 -3.84 -5.15
CA ILE A 66 -10.07 -4.49 -4.65
C ILE A 66 -11.28 -3.59 -4.85
N ARG A 67 -11.16 -2.33 -4.43
CA ARG A 67 -12.27 -1.39 -4.54
C ARG A 67 -12.63 -1.05 -5.98
N LYS A 68 -11.65 -1.08 -6.91
CA LYS A 68 -11.92 -0.95 -8.35
C LYS A 68 -12.80 -2.09 -8.86
N LYS A 69 -12.51 -3.34 -8.47
CA LYS A 69 -13.31 -4.51 -8.87
C LYS A 69 -14.74 -4.43 -8.32
N GLU A 70 -14.90 -3.96 -7.07
CA GLU A 70 -16.21 -3.66 -6.49
C GLU A 70 -16.94 -2.56 -7.26
N CYS A 71 -16.27 -1.44 -7.57
CA CYS A 71 -16.84 -0.35 -8.37
C CYS A 71 -17.26 -0.81 -9.78
N LEU A 72 -16.54 -1.77 -10.38
CA LEU A 72 -16.89 -2.32 -11.70
C LEU A 72 -18.03 -3.34 -11.61
N GLY A 73 -18.34 -3.84 -10.41
CA GLY A 73 -19.35 -4.87 -10.16
C GLY A 73 -18.87 -6.27 -10.53
N GLU A 74 -17.54 -6.50 -10.47
CA GLU A 74 -16.92 -7.83 -10.56
C GLU A 74 -17.20 -8.67 -9.29
N TYR A 75 -17.47 -8.00 -8.16
CA TYR A 75 -17.95 -8.59 -6.92
C TYR A 75 -19.24 -7.90 -6.45
N SER A 76 -20.07 -8.63 -5.71
CA SER A 76 -21.18 -8.07 -4.93
C SER A 76 -20.62 -7.30 -3.73
N SER A 77 -21.15 -6.10 -3.47
CA SER A 77 -20.69 -5.23 -2.39
C SER A 77 -20.84 -5.94 -1.03
N LEU A 78 -19.84 -5.85 -0.16
CA LEU A 78 -19.90 -6.34 1.22
C LEU A 78 -20.25 -5.17 2.13
N GLU A 79 -21.33 -5.32 2.89
CA GLU A 79 -21.71 -4.39 3.95
C GLU A 79 -21.48 -5.10 5.29
N ILE A 80 -20.80 -4.43 6.23
CA ILE A 80 -20.67 -4.91 7.60
C ILE A 80 -21.79 -4.26 8.39
N THR A 81 -22.71 -5.07 8.93
CA THR A 81 -23.83 -4.53 9.72
C THR A 81 -23.33 -4.01 11.08
N PRO A 82 -24.12 -3.19 11.80
CA PRO A 82 -23.76 -2.71 13.13
C PRO A 82 -23.44 -3.84 14.13
N GLU A 83 -23.98 -5.04 13.91
CA GLU A 83 -23.78 -6.25 14.71
C GLU A 83 -22.51 -7.03 14.32
N GLY A 84 -21.76 -6.55 13.31
CA GLY A 84 -20.51 -7.15 12.84
C GLY A 84 -20.67 -8.27 11.81
N GLU A 85 -21.89 -8.52 11.32
CA GLU A 85 -22.15 -9.54 10.31
C GLU A 85 -21.80 -9.06 8.89
N ARG A 86 -21.17 -9.93 8.10
CA ARG A 86 -20.84 -9.65 6.70
C ARG A 86 -22.03 -9.96 5.80
N LYS A 87 -22.73 -8.95 5.31
CA LYS A 87 -23.85 -9.10 4.38
C LYS A 87 -23.40 -8.85 2.95
N ILE A 88 -23.57 -9.85 2.09
CA ILE A 88 -23.35 -9.70 0.65
C ILE A 88 -24.57 -8.98 0.05
N LEU A 89 -24.37 -7.73 -0.37
CA LEU A 89 -25.37 -6.98 -1.13
C LEU A 89 -25.48 -7.59 -2.53
N LYS A 90 -26.60 -8.27 -2.79
CA LYS A 90 -26.88 -8.92 -4.09
C LYS A 90 -27.02 -7.93 -5.25
N ASN A 91 -27.24 -6.65 -4.97
CA ASN A 91 -27.46 -5.64 -6.01
C ASN A 91 -26.14 -5.06 -6.49
N LYS A 92 -25.90 -5.16 -7.80
CA LYS A 92 -24.80 -4.46 -8.46
C LYS A 92 -25.08 -2.96 -8.43
N LEU A 93 -24.02 -2.15 -8.29
CA LEU A 93 -24.08 -0.70 -8.40
C LEU A 93 -24.71 -0.27 -9.73
N SER A 94 -25.61 0.73 -9.67
CA SER A 94 -26.13 1.47 -10.83
C SER A 94 -24.99 2.21 -11.57
N LYS A 95 -25.25 2.69 -12.79
CA LYS A 95 -24.22 3.40 -13.58
C LYS A 95 -23.70 4.64 -12.84
N GLU A 96 -24.61 5.35 -12.19
CA GLU A 96 -24.34 6.55 -11.39
C GLU A 96 -23.48 6.21 -10.17
N GLU A 97 -23.84 5.15 -9.43
CA GLU A 97 -23.07 4.68 -8.27
C GLU A 97 -21.67 4.18 -8.68
N LYS A 98 -21.53 3.46 -9.79
CA LYS A 98 -20.22 3.05 -10.33
C LYS A 98 -19.35 4.27 -10.64
N LYS A 99 -19.93 5.28 -11.27
CA LYS A 99 -19.23 6.53 -11.60
C LYS A 99 -18.75 7.25 -10.33
N LEU A 100 -19.60 7.33 -9.30
CA LEU A 100 -19.23 7.92 -8.01
C LEU A 100 -18.12 7.12 -7.32
N CYS A 101 -18.24 5.80 -7.26
CA CYS A 101 -17.25 4.90 -6.69
C CYS A 101 -15.87 5.06 -7.36
N LEU A 102 -15.82 5.10 -8.69
CA LEU A 102 -14.58 5.33 -9.44
C LEU A 102 -14.01 6.74 -9.20
N LEU A 103 -14.88 7.76 -9.10
CA LEU A 103 -14.46 9.12 -8.81
C LEU A 103 -13.83 9.24 -7.41
N GLU A 104 -14.38 8.53 -6.43
CA GLU A 104 -13.79 8.44 -5.08
C GLU A 104 -12.42 7.79 -5.08
N LEU A 105 -12.21 6.72 -5.87
CA LEU A 105 -10.90 6.11 -6.02
C LEU A 105 -9.88 7.05 -6.66
N ILE A 106 -10.29 7.82 -7.67
CA ILE A 106 -9.44 8.83 -8.29
C ILE A 106 -9.07 9.91 -7.27
N ARG A 107 -10.04 10.39 -6.47
CA ARG A 107 -9.81 11.38 -5.42
C ARG A 107 -8.84 10.85 -4.36
N LEU A 108 -9.06 9.63 -3.89
CA LEU A 108 -8.15 8.98 -2.94
C LEU A 108 -6.73 8.89 -3.50
N ARG A 109 -6.57 8.47 -4.75
CA ARG A 109 -5.26 8.36 -5.38
C ARG A 109 -4.57 9.73 -5.51
N LYS A 110 -5.33 10.79 -5.84
CA LYS A 110 -4.80 12.15 -5.87
C LYS A 110 -4.30 12.59 -4.50
N THR A 111 -5.13 12.44 -3.45
CA THR A 111 -4.75 12.79 -2.07
C THR A 111 -3.53 12.03 -1.62
N PHE A 112 -3.52 10.70 -1.80
CA PHE A 112 -2.38 9.85 -1.46
C PHE A 112 -1.10 10.32 -2.15
N THR A 113 -1.16 10.58 -3.46
CA THR A 113 0.01 10.99 -4.24
C THR A 113 0.56 12.34 -3.80
N ASP A 114 -0.32 13.32 -3.55
CA ASP A 114 0.09 14.66 -3.10
C ASP A 114 0.74 14.62 -1.71
N SER A 115 0.10 13.93 -0.75
CA SER A 115 0.66 13.75 0.58
C SER A 115 2.00 13.01 0.53
N LEU A 116 2.11 11.91 -0.20
CA LEU A 116 3.36 11.16 -0.29
C LEU A 116 4.50 12.00 -0.88
N PHE A 117 4.20 12.83 -1.87
CA PHE A 117 5.15 13.78 -2.43
C PHE A 117 5.65 14.78 -1.38
N LYS A 118 4.75 15.36 -0.57
CA LYS A 118 5.11 16.30 0.50
C LYS A 118 6.00 15.64 1.54
N ILE A 119 5.65 14.45 2.01
CA ILE A 119 6.43 13.72 3.01
C ILE A 119 7.84 13.44 2.45
N ARG A 120 7.94 12.96 1.20
CA ARG A 120 9.24 12.70 0.54
C ARG A 120 10.08 13.95 0.42
N LYS A 121 9.47 15.05 -0.01
CA LYS A 121 10.16 16.33 -0.13
C LYS A 121 10.72 16.81 1.21
N ASN A 122 9.91 16.73 2.26
CA ASN A 122 10.32 17.17 3.60
C ASN A 122 11.46 16.30 4.16
N ALA A 123 11.38 14.98 3.98
CA ALA A 123 12.43 14.05 4.38
C ALA A 123 13.76 14.38 3.68
N LEU A 124 13.73 14.59 2.36
CA LEU A 124 14.92 14.95 1.58
C LEU A 124 15.51 16.29 2.01
N LEU A 125 14.68 17.30 2.29
CA LEU A 125 15.15 18.60 2.78
C LEU A 125 15.83 18.47 4.15
N LYS A 126 15.27 17.68 5.07
CA LYS A 126 15.85 17.42 6.39
C LYS A 126 17.21 16.71 6.25
N GLN A 127 17.26 15.64 5.47
CA GLN A 127 18.49 14.89 5.21
C GLN A 127 19.58 15.79 4.61
N HIS A 128 19.22 16.62 3.63
CA HIS A 128 20.18 17.52 3.00
C HIS A 128 20.71 18.59 3.98
N LYS A 129 19.85 19.11 4.86
CA LYS A 129 20.26 20.05 5.91
C LYS A 129 21.27 19.40 6.88
N GLU A 130 21.01 18.17 7.31
CA GLU A 130 21.92 17.42 8.18
C GLU A 130 23.28 17.15 7.50
N GLN A 131 23.27 16.81 6.21
CA GLN A 131 24.49 16.62 5.42
C GLN A 131 25.34 17.89 5.36
N LEU A 132 24.72 19.05 5.12
CA LEU A 132 25.42 20.34 5.09
C LEU A 132 26.03 20.69 6.46
N GLN A 133 25.28 20.48 7.54
CA GLN A 133 25.78 20.72 8.90
C GLN A 133 26.96 19.81 9.24
N ASN A 134 26.90 18.54 8.85
CA ASN A 134 28.01 17.60 9.05
C ASN A 134 29.25 17.99 8.24
N LEU A 135 29.07 18.49 7.01
CA LEU A 135 30.16 18.97 6.17
C LEU A 135 30.86 20.20 6.79
N GLU A 136 30.09 21.17 7.29
CA GLU A 136 30.64 22.34 7.97
C GLU A 136 31.38 21.97 9.25
N LYS A 137 30.81 21.05 10.03
CA LYS A 137 31.43 20.53 11.24
C LYS A 137 32.77 19.85 10.92
N LEU A 138 32.80 18.95 9.94
CA LEU A 138 34.01 18.26 9.51
C LEU A 138 35.10 19.24 9.07
N ARG A 139 34.72 20.25 8.28
CA ARG A 139 35.65 21.32 7.87
C ARG A 139 36.24 22.04 9.09
N SER A 140 35.40 22.46 10.02
CA SER A 140 35.81 23.19 11.22
C SER A 140 36.76 22.35 12.08
N GLU A 141 36.41 21.09 12.33
CA GLU A 141 37.22 20.15 13.11
C GLU A 141 38.58 19.91 12.46
N THR A 142 38.60 19.70 11.14
CA THR A 142 39.85 19.50 10.38
C THR A 142 40.75 20.72 10.44
N LEU A 143 40.21 21.93 10.25
CA LEU A 143 41.01 23.16 10.33
C LEU A 143 41.57 23.37 11.75
N HIS A 144 40.75 23.15 12.78
CA HIS A 144 41.18 23.25 14.17
C HIS A 144 42.30 22.24 14.50
N GLU A 145 42.20 21.01 14.00
CA GLU A 145 43.24 19.99 14.16
C GLU A 145 44.57 20.44 13.51
N LEU A 146 44.51 20.95 12.27
CA LEU A 146 45.68 21.47 11.55
C LEU A 146 46.32 22.66 12.29
N ASP A 147 45.51 23.60 12.79
CA ASP A 147 45.99 24.75 13.57
C ASP A 147 46.67 24.30 14.87
N SER A 148 46.08 23.30 15.56
CA SER A 148 46.65 22.72 16.78
C SER A 148 47.99 22.03 16.52
N MET A 149 48.12 21.31 15.39
CA MET A 149 49.39 20.70 14.98
C MET A 149 50.44 21.77 14.66
N GLY A 150 50.06 22.80 13.89
CA GLY A 150 50.96 23.92 13.55
C GLY A 150 51.46 24.69 14.78
N ALA A 151 50.60 24.89 15.78
CA ALA A 151 50.98 25.55 17.03
C ALA A 151 52.01 24.78 17.85
N LYS A 152 52.00 23.43 17.81
CA LYS A 152 52.97 22.58 18.52
C LYS A 152 54.38 22.56 17.89
N LEU A 153 54.50 23.04 16.65
CA LEU A 153 55.76 23.09 15.90
C LEU A 153 56.48 24.45 16.02
N LYS A 154 55.86 25.43 16.69
CA LYS A 154 56.48 26.71 17.06
C LYS A 154 57.06 26.64 18.46
#